data_AF-A0A830FGX6-F1
#
_entry.id   AF-A0A830FGX6-F1
#
_cell.length_a   1.000
_cell.length_b   1.000
_cell.length_c   1.000
_cell.angle_alpha   90.00
_cell.angle_beta   90.00
_cell.angle_gamma   90.00
#
_symmetry.space_group_name_H-M   'P 1'
#
loop_
_entity.id
_entity.type
_entity.pdbx_description
1 polymer ?
#
loop_
_entity_poly.entity_id
_entity_poly.type
_entity_poly.pdbx_seq_one_letter_code
_entity_poly.pdbx_strand_id
1 'polypeptide(L)'
;MPDRSVLALLVVGLLLVPGPAYAVALDDLGGEDRYRSSAGYQAERIDVSNDTLLTERYAIRLSFQPDDMQWRHVRADYRAPNQTRDVLDAAMQNGSASTTNASVTADLRAIERNYTLLTHEFDTYHAFSVDVAGETTTVTTSEANASEIGDMVRERLVVSYANMTAEERATFQKIRNATVSEGEYDYRPWRDEPLPPEPVVERNDTYYAVRHTSSTDDFGFPDGFFLGFVASGVGVLCLLAAAALWLYRRVRE
;
A
#
# COMPACT_ATOMS: atom_id res chain seq x y z
N MET A 1 15.32 31.07 -49.09
CA MET A 1 14.46 30.48 -48.05
C MET A 1 15.38 29.79 -47.04
N PRO A 2 15.20 30.00 -45.73
CA PRO A 2 16.02 29.30 -44.74
C PRO A 2 15.89 27.80 -44.97
N ASP A 3 17.04 27.12 -45.01
CA ASP A 3 17.10 25.68 -45.23
C ASP A 3 16.33 24.96 -44.12
N ARG A 4 15.56 23.92 -44.48
CA ARG A 4 14.56 23.29 -43.58
C ARG A 4 15.21 22.81 -42.27
N SER A 5 16.48 22.41 -42.32
CA SER A 5 17.26 21.98 -41.16
C SER A 5 17.62 23.12 -40.21
N VAL A 6 17.96 24.31 -40.71
CA VAL A 6 18.27 25.48 -39.87
C VAL A 6 16.98 25.96 -39.19
N LEU A 7 15.87 26.00 -39.93
CA LEU A 7 14.56 26.34 -39.39
C LEU A 7 14.11 25.35 -38.30
N ALA A 8 14.28 24.04 -38.53
CA ALA A 8 13.92 23.00 -37.57
C ALA A 8 14.74 23.13 -36.26
N LEU A 9 16.05 23.35 -36.35
CA LEU A 9 16.89 23.55 -35.17
C LEU A 9 16.51 24.82 -34.39
N LEU A 10 16.13 25.88 -35.10
CA LEU A 10 15.72 27.15 -34.49
C LEU A 10 14.38 27.00 -33.76
N VAL A 11 13.40 26.33 -34.38
CA VAL A 11 12.07 26.07 -33.79
C VAL A 11 12.19 25.13 -32.59
N VAL A 12 12.91 24.01 -32.72
CA VAL A 12 13.14 23.07 -31.61
C VAL A 12 13.92 23.73 -30.47
N GLY A 13 14.95 24.52 -30.81
CA GLY A 13 15.72 25.29 -29.85
C GLY A 13 14.87 26.26 -29.04
N LEU A 14 14.07 27.09 -29.71
CA LEU A 14 13.16 28.05 -29.07
C LEU A 14 12.10 27.37 -28.20
N LEU A 15 11.60 26.20 -28.61
CA LEU A 15 10.57 25.48 -27.89
C LEU A 15 11.11 24.78 -26.63
N LEU A 16 12.38 24.38 -26.62
CA LEU A 16 13.00 23.67 -25.48
C LEU A 16 13.71 24.59 -24.47
N VAL A 17 14.12 25.80 -24.87
CA VAL A 17 14.78 26.80 -24.00
C VAL A 17 13.95 27.26 -22.78
N PRO A 18 12.61 27.38 -22.85
CA PRO A 18 11.80 27.63 -21.66
C PRO A 18 11.51 26.36 -20.83
N GLY A 19 12.26 25.27 -21.03
CA GLY A 19 12.13 23.99 -20.33
C GLY A 19 11.98 24.10 -18.80
N PRO A 20 12.86 24.83 -18.07
CA PRO A 20 12.70 25.07 -16.65
C PRO A 20 11.41 25.80 -16.29
N ALA A 21 10.94 26.73 -17.12
CA ALA A 21 9.68 27.44 -16.88
C ALA A 21 8.48 26.50 -17.05
N TYR A 22 8.51 25.59 -18.03
CA TYR A 22 7.51 24.53 -18.16
C TYR A 22 7.56 23.55 -16.99
N ALA A 23 8.75 23.21 -16.51
CA ALA A 23 8.92 22.35 -15.36
C ALA A 23 8.39 22.98 -14.07
N VAL A 24 8.64 24.27 -13.84
CA VAL A 24 8.08 25.02 -12.70
C VAL A 24 6.56 25.14 -12.84
N ALA A 25 6.03 25.45 -14.02
CA ALA A 25 4.60 25.49 -14.25
C ALA A 25 3.93 24.11 -14.06
N LEU A 26 4.62 23.02 -14.39
CA LEU A 26 4.16 21.65 -14.15
C LEU A 26 4.28 21.23 -12.67
N ASP A 27 5.29 21.71 -11.95
CA ASP A 27 5.41 21.52 -10.49
C ASP A 27 4.30 22.29 -9.75
N ASP A 28 3.98 23.51 -10.22
CA ASP A 28 2.82 24.29 -9.75
C ASP A 28 1.49 23.60 -10.08
N LEU A 29 1.40 22.86 -11.21
CA LEU A 29 0.22 22.06 -11.56
C LEU A 29 0.04 20.81 -10.68
N GLY A 30 1.10 20.34 -10.01
CA GLY A 30 1.03 19.26 -9.02
C GLY A 30 0.36 19.67 -7.70
N GLY A 31 0.26 20.97 -7.44
CA GLY A 31 -0.48 21.55 -6.32
C GLY A 31 -0.03 21.07 -4.92
N GLU A 32 -0.79 21.46 -3.89
CA GLU A 32 -0.59 20.91 -2.54
C GLU A 32 -0.85 19.39 -2.50
N ASP A 33 -1.65 18.86 -3.43
CA ASP A 33 -2.08 17.46 -3.48
C ASP A 33 -0.94 16.44 -3.62
N ARG A 34 0.27 16.85 -4.02
CA ARG A 34 1.48 16.00 -4.00
C ARG A 34 1.88 15.48 -2.61
N TYR A 35 1.39 16.13 -1.54
CA TYR A 35 1.60 15.69 -0.16
C TYR A 35 0.46 14.81 0.36
N ARG A 36 -0.51 14.46 -0.47
CA ARG A 36 -1.52 13.46 -0.13
C ARG A 36 -0.98 12.06 -0.34
N SER A 37 -1.61 11.10 0.33
CA SER A 37 -1.43 9.69 0.07
C SER A 37 -1.85 9.37 -1.37
N SER A 38 -1.17 8.43 -2.03
CA SER A 38 -1.63 7.87 -3.31
C SER A 38 -2.91 7.03 -3.13
N ALA A 39 -3.19 6.60 -1.90
CA ALA A 39 -4.39 5.84 -1.55
C ALA A 39 -5.58 6.77 -1.22
N GLY A 40 -6.69 6.56 -1.92
CA GLY A 40 -8.00 7.12 -1.59
C GLY A 40 -8.80 6.18 -0.70
N TYR A 41 -9.53 6.74 0.26
CA TYR A 41 -10.32 6.00 1.24
C TYR A 41 -11.79 6.42 1.26
N GLN A 42 -12.64 5.44 1.52
CA GLN A 42 -14.06 5.62 1.80
C GLN A 42 -14.44 5.03 3.16
N ALA A 43 -15.51 5.55 3.76
CA ALA A 43 -16.11 5.01 4.99
C ALA A 43 -17.52 4.49 4.67
N GLU A 44 -17.60 3.24 4.23
CA GLU A 44 -18.86 2.58 3.89
C GLU A 44 -19.56 2.05 5.13
N ARG A 45 -20.89 2.18 5.20
CA ARG A 45 -21.66 1.52 6.26
C ARG A 45 -21.63 0.00 6.04
N ILE A 46 -21.42 -0.74 7.12
CA ILE A 46 -21.48 -2.19 7.10
C ILE A 46 -22.41 -2.72 8.18
N ASP A 47 -23.00 -3.88 7.90
CA ASP A 47 -23.73 -4.66 8.90
C ASP A 47 -22.77 -5.62 9.58
N VAL A 48 -22.35 -5.28 10.79
CA VAL A 48 -21.46 -6.13 11.59
C VAL A 48 -22.18 -7.32 12.23
N SER A 49 -23.50 -7.47 12.08
CA SER A 49 -24.21 -8.67 12.52
C SER A 49 -24.16 -9.81 11.49
N ASN A 50 -23.73 -9.51 10.26
CA ASN A 50 -23.60 -10.49 9.19
C ASN A 50 -22.21 -11.16 9.21
N ASP A 51 -22.12 -12.31 9.88
CA ASP A 51 -20.88 -13.07 10.06
C ASP A 51 -20.24 -13.51 8.74
N THR A 52 -21.04 -13.87 7.73
CA THR A 52 -20.54 -14.25 6.41
C THR A 52 -19.85 -13.06 5.74
N LEU A 53 -20.48 -11.88 5.76
CA LEU A 53 -19.88 -10.66 5.21
C LEU A 53 -18.59 -10.29 5.93
N LEU A 54 -18.54 -10.42 7.26
CA LEU A 54 -17.33 -10.15 8.03
C LEU A 54 -16.20 -11.11 7.69
N THR A 55 -16.52 -12.39 7.54
CA THR A 55 -15.55 -13.42 7.14
C THR A 55 -14.96 -13.11 5.77
N GLU A 56 -15.80 -12.96 4.75
CA GLU A 56 -15.36 -12.70 3.37
C GLU A 56 -14.50 -11.42 3.25
N ARG A 57 -14.81 -10.41 4.06
CA ARG A 57 -14.19 -9.08 3.93
C ARG A 57 -12.95 -8.89 4.82
N TYR A 58 -12.86 -9.58 5.95
CA TYR A 58 -11.87 -9.30 6.99
C TYR A 58 -11.09 -10.51 7.51
N ALA A 59 -11.49 -11.75 7.23
CA ALA A 59 -10.78 -12.93 7.74
C ALA A 59 -9.29 -12.92 7.34
N ILE A 60 -9.01 -12.52 6.11
CA ILE A 60 -7.64 -12.41 5.57
C ILE A 60 -6.73 -11.47 6.40
N ARG A 61 -7.30 -10.44 7.04
CA ARG A 61 -6.54 -9.48 7.85
C ARG A 61 -6.13 -10.06 9.20
N LEU A 62 -6.87 -11.04 9.67
CA LEU A 62 -6.61 -11.76 10.92
C LEU A 62 -5.81 -13.05 10.68
N SER A 63 -5.65 -13.46 9.42
CA SER A 63 -5.02 -14.72 9.06
C SER A 63 -3.57 -14.57 8.65
N PHE A 64 -2.79 -15.57 9.01
CA PHE A 64 -1.44 -15.78 8.52
C PHE A 64 -1.40 -16.93 7.52
N GLN A 65 -0.71 -16.74 6.40
CA GLN A 65 -0.48 -17.79 5.42
C GLN A 65 0.93 -18.38 5.60
N PRO A 66 1.09 -19.66 5.96
CA PRO A 66 2.41 -20.26 6.13
C PRO A 66 3.30 -20.20 4.88
N ASP A 67 2.70 -20.14 3.68
CA ASP A 67 3.44 -19.96 2.41
C ASP A 67 4.21 -18.63 2.31
N ASP A 68 3.82 -17.61 3.08
CA ASP A 68 4.54 -16.34 3.14
C ASP A 68 5.92 -16.48 3.82
N MET A 69 6.15 -17.58 4.56
CA MET A 69 7.38 -17.83 5.29
C MET A 69 8.49 -18.45 4.43
N GLN A 70 8.98 -17.73 3.43
CA GLN A 70 9.89 -18.33 2.44
C GLN A 70 11.36 -18.46 2.89
N TRP A 71 11.88 -17.68 3.85
CA TRP A 71 13.35 -17.51 3.96
C TRP A 71 14.02 -17.47 5.35
N ARG A 72 13.31 -17.64 6.48
CA ARG A 72 13.87 -17.31 7.82
C ARG A 72 14.53 -18.47 8.59
N HIS A 73 14.17 -19.73 8.36
CA HIS A 73 14.72 -20.91 9.07
C HIS A 73 15.06 -22.08 8.15
N VAL A 74 15.86 -21.78 7.13
CA VAL A 74 16.37 -22.80 6.21
C VAL A 74 17.23 -23.78 7.02
N ARG A 75 17.00 -25.10 6.88
CA ARG A 75 18.02 -26.09 7.30
C ARG A 75 19.33 -25.80 6.53
N ALA A 76 20.45 -26.41 6.93
CA ALA A 76 21.79 -26.13 6.40
C ALA A 76 21.93 -26.14 4.85
N ASP A 77 20.95 -26.68 4.12
CA ASP A 77 20.87 -26.65 2.66
C ASP A 77 19.91 -25.54 2.19
N TYR A 78 20.39 -24.63 1.34
CA TYR A 78 19.74 -23.45 0.75
C TYR A 78 18.35 -23.66 0.07
N ARG A 79 17.77 -24.87 0.14
CA ARG A 79 16.48 -25.30 -0.44
C ARG A 79 15.55 -26.03 0.54
N ALA A 80 15.89 -26.13 1.82
CA ALA A 80 15.08 -26.88 2.77
C ALA A 80 13.83 -26.09 3.21
N PRO A 81 12.64 -26.73 3.33
CA PRO A 81 11.41 -26.09 3.77
C PRO A 81 11.55 -25.49 5.18
N ASN A 82 10.84 -24.39 5.41
CA ASN A 82 10.87 -23.64 6.66
C ASN A 82 10.23 -24.46 7.79
N GLN A 83 10.97 -24.76 8.85
CA GLN A 83 10.47 -25.60 9.96
C GLN A 83 9.25 -24.99 10.67
N THR A 84 9.12 -23.66 10.71
CA THR A 84 7.93 -23.01 11.26
C THR A 84 6.71 -23.32 10.40
N ARG A 85 6.86 -23.24 9.07
CA ARG A 85 5.81 -23.62 8.13
C ARG A 85 5.41 -25.09 8.32
N ASP A 86 6.38 -26.01 8.39
CA ASP A 86 6.08 -27.43 8.57
C ASP A 86 5.23 -27.69 9.84
N VAL A 87 5.50 -26.96 10.93
CA VAL A 87 4.72 -27.07 12.18
C VAL A 87 3.30 -26.51 11.99
N LEU A 88 3.15 -25.37 11.33
CA LEU A 88 1.82 -24.77 11.07
C LEU A 88 0.99 -25.65 10.12
N ASP A 89 1.59 -26.14 9.05
CA ASP A 89 0.95 -27.03 8.06
C ASP A 89 0.52 -28.34 8.74
N ALA A 90 1.40 -28.94 9.56
CA ALA A 90 1.08 -30.14 10.31
C ALA A 90 -0.01 -29.90 11.36
N ALA A 91 -0.04 -28.72 12.00
CA ALA A 91 -1.09 -28.38 12.94
C ALA A 91 -2.43 -28.29 12.23
N MET A 92 -2.55 -27.51 11.14
CA MET A 92 -3.80 -27.38 10.39
C MET A 92 -4.33 -28.72 9.87
N GLN A 93 -3.44 -29.62 9.44
CA GLN A 93 -3.84 -30.95 8.95
C GLN A 93 -4.28 -31.91 10.07
N ASN A 94 -3.59 -31.89 11.22
CA ASN A 94 -3.78 -32.89 12.28
C ASN A 94 -4.54 -32.35 13.51
N GLY A 95 -4.90 -31.06 13.52
CA GLY A 95 -5.43 -30.33 14.68
C GLY A 95 -4.36 -29.87 15.68
N SER A 96 -3.14 -30.41 15.63
CA SER A 96 -2.03 -29.95 16.45
C SER A 96 -0.66 -30.42 15.94
N ALA A 97 0.39 -29.67 16.27
CA ALA A 97 1.77 -30.06 16.04
C ALA A 97 2.69 -29.46 17.10
N SER A 98 3.82 -30.12 17.37
CA SER A 98 4.77 -29.67 18.38
C SER A 98 6.19 -29.57 17.84
N THR A 99 6.99 -28.70 18.45
CA THR A 99 8.40 -28.49 18.15
C THR A 99 9.19 -28.23 19.42
N THR A 100 10.48 -28.56 19.41
CA THR A 100 11.44 -28.22 20.46
C THR A 100 12.49 -27.20 19.99
N ASN A 101 12.37 -26.70 18.75
CA ASN A 101 13.31 -25.73 18.19
C ASN A 101 12.97 -24.32 18.69
N ALA A 102 13.85 -23.75 19.51
CA ALA A 102 13.69 -22.42 20.10
C ALA A 102 13.47 -21.29 19.06
N SER A 103 14.08 -21.38 17.88
CA SER A 103 13.87 -20.40 16.80
C SER A 103 12.46 -20.49 16.22
N VAL A 104 11.95 -21.70 16.05
CA VAL A 104 10.57 -21.94 15.59
C VAL A 104 9.58 -21.45 16.65
N THR A 105 9.84 -21.73 17.92
CA THR A 105 9.04 -21.19 19.03
C THR A 105 8.94 -19.67 19.01
N ALA A 106 10.05 -18.97 18.75
CA ALA A 106 10.06 -17.51 18.67
C ALA A 106 9.19 -16.99 17.52
N ASP A 107 9.26 -17.64 16.35
CA ASP A 107 8.41 -17.32 15.20
C ASP A 107 6.94 -17.58 15.48
N LEU A 108 6.58 -18.76 16.00
CA LEU A 108 5.20 -19.12 16.32
C LEU A 108 4.55 -18.12 17.29
N ARG A 109 5.29 -17.71 18.32
CA ARG A 109 4.84 -16.65 19.24
C ARG A 109 4.71 -15.29 18.57
N ALA A 110 5.56 -14.97 17.59
CA ALA A 110 5.43 -13.73 16.83
C ALA A 110 4.20 -13.72 15.94
N ILE A 111 3.90 -14.86 15.33
CA ILE A 111 2.71 -15.07 14.50
C ILE A 111 1.45 -14.97 15.38
N GLU A 112 1.38 -15.68 16.49
CA GLU A 112 0.24 -15.65 17.43
C GLU A 112 -0.06 -14.24 17.99
N ARG A 113 0.97 -13.40 18.19
CA ARG A 113 0.75 -12.02 18.64
C ARG A 113 0.04 -11.14 17.61
N ASN A 114 0.24 -11.42 16.33
CA ASN A 114 -0.22 -10.56 15.24
C ASN A 114 -1.46 -11.13 14.52
N TYR A 115 -1.67 -12.44 14.59
CA TYR A 115 -2.70 -13.15 13.84
C TYR A 115 -3.49 -14.08 14.76
N THR A 116 -4.76 -14.30 14.45
CA THR A 116 -5.65 -15.22 15.18
C THR A 116 -6.07 -16.42 14.34
N LEU A 117 -5.87 -16.35 13.03
CA LEU A 117 -6.24 -17.39 12.07
C LEU A 117 -5.02 -17.85 11.27
N LEU A 118 -5.07 -19.10 10.79
CA LEU A 118 -4.20 -19.64 9.75
C LEU A 118 -5.03 -19.99 8.52
N THR A 119 -4.44 -19.88 7.33
CA THR A 119 -5.09 -20.28 6.08
C THR A 119 -4.05 -20.70 5.04
N HIS A 120 -4.39 -21.65 4.18
CA HIS A 120 -3.62 -22.01 2.98
C HIS A 120 -4.23 -21.41 1.72
N GLU A 121 -5.56 -21.48 1.65
CA GLU A 121 -6.40 -21.00 0.56
C GLU A 121 -7.54 -20.25 1.24
N PHE A 122 -7.89 -19.06 0.72
CA PHE A 122 -8.82 -18.09 1.35
C PHE A 122 -10.25 -18.62 1.63
N ASP A 123 -10.48 -19.91 1.39
CA ASP A 123 -11.72 -20.64 1.55
C ASP A 123 -11.83 -21.32 2.93
N THR A 124 -10.71 -21.66 3.58
CA THR A 124 -10.70 -22.31 4.90
C THR A 124 -9.78 -21.59 5.87
N TYR A 125 -10.31 -21.29 7.06
CA TYR A 125 -9.59 -20.63 8.14
C TYR A 125 -9.53 -21.55 9.36
N HIS A 126 -8.38 -21.57 10.01
CA HIS A 126 -8.16 -22.31 11.25
C HIS A 126 -7.83 -21.33 12.37
N ALA A 127 -8.66 -21.30 13.42
CA ALA A 127 -8.27 -20.68 14.67
C ALA A 127 -7.07 -21.43 15.24
N PHE A 128 -6.08 -20.72 15.77
CA PHE A 128 -4.88 -21.35 16.32
C PHE A 128 -4.45 -20.72 17.64
N SER A 129 -3.74 -21.51 18.44
CA SER A 129 -3.10 -21.08 19.68
C SER A 129 -1.75 -21.76 19.83
N VAL A 130 -0.83 -21.12 20.56
CA VAL A 130 0.53 -21.58 20.79
C VAL A 130 0.75 -21.74 22.29
N ASP A 131 0.86 -22.97 22.76
CA ASP A 131 1.23 -23.29 24.13
C ASP A 131 2.72 -23.63 24.24
N VAL A 132 3.37 -23.22 25.34
CA VAL A 132 4.78 -23.53 25.59
C VAL A 132 4.93 -24.17 26.96
N ALA A 133 5.23 -25.47 26.95
CA ALA A 133 5.44 -26.30 28.12
C ALA A 133 6.90 -26.78 28.18
N GLY A 134 7.71 -26.07 28.96
CA GLY A 134 9.16 -26.34 29.05
C GLY A 134 9.87 -26.05 27.73
N GLU A 135 10.53 -27.06 27.17
CA GLU A 135 11.22 -26.97 25.87
C GLU A 135 10.31 -27.26 24.68
N THR A 136 9.09 -27.77 24.92
CA THR A 136 8.14 -28.12 23.86
C THR A 136 7.17 -26.96 23.64
N THR A 137 7.03 -26.54 22.39
CA THR A 137 5.99 -25.62 21.92
C THR A 137 4.98 -26.41 21.10
N THR A 138 3.70 -26.26 21.42
CA THR A 138 2.60 -26.92 20.72
C THR A 138 1.70 -25.88 20.09
N VAL A 139 1.43 -26.04 18.80
CA VAL A 139 0.40 -25.31 18.09
C VAL A 139 -0.83 -26.19 18.03
N THR A 140 -1.97 -25.66 18.45
CA THR A 140 -3.27 -26.32 18.31
C THR A 140 -4.13 -25.50 17.37
N THR A 141 -4.81 -26.17 16.45
CA THR A 141 -5.67 -25.55 15.44
C THR A 141 -7.04 -26.21 15.40
N SER A 142 -8.06 -25.42 15.12
CA SER A 142 -9.41 -25.90 14.81
C SER A 142 -9.96 -25.11 13.63
N GLU A 143 -10.68 -25.77 12.72
CA GLU A 143 -11.40 -25.07 11.65
C GLU A 143 -12.40 -24.08 12.28
N ALA A 144 -12.33 -22.83 11.83
CA ALA A 144 -13.15 -21.74 12.35
C ALA A 144 -14.35 -21.51 11.43
N ASN A 145 -15.54 -21.42 12.02
CA ASN A 145 -16.75 -21.08 11.27
C ASN A 145 -16.95 -19.55 11.17
N ALA A 146 -17.88 -19.13 10.32
CA ALA A 146 -18.14 -17.70 10.09
C ALA A 146 -18.52 -16.92 11.36
N SER A 147 -19.25 -17.52 12.30
CA SER A 147 -19.64 -16.88 13.56
C SER A 147 -18.41 -16.61 14.44
N GLU A 148 -17.50 -17.58 14.55
CA GLU A 148 -16.26 -17.43 15.33
C GLU A 148 -15.35 -16.35 14.71
N ILE A 149 -15.23 -16.34 13.38
CA ILE A 149 -14.46 -15.31 12.67
C ILE A 149 -15.11 -13.92 12.84
N GLY A 150 -16.44 -13.84 12.75
CA GLY A 150 -17.20 -12.62 12.99
C GLY A 150 -16.93 -12.02 14.37
N ASP A 151 -16.89 -12.86 15.40
CA ASP A 151 -16.56 -12.44 16.77
C ASP A 151 -15.10 -11.94 16.88
N MET A 152 -14.14 -12.64 16.26
CA MET A 152 -12.74 -12.18 16.22
C MET A 152 -12.59 -10.83 15.50
N VAL A 153 -13.33 -10.62 14.40
CA VAL A 153 -13.36 -9.34 13.67
C VAL A 153 -13.91 -8.22 14.55
N ARG A 154 -15.02 -8.48 15.26
CA ARG A 154 -15.61 -7.51 16.20
C ARG A 154 -14.64 -7.17 17.34
N GLU A 155 -13.92 -8.17 17.87
CA GLU A 155 -12.98 -7.97 18.97
C GLU A 155 -11.70 -7.22 18.52
N ARG A 156 -11.14 -7.58 17.36
CA ARG A 156 -9.81 -7.14 16.94
C ARG A 156 -9.80 -5.92 16.02
N LEU A 157 -10.84 -5.72 15.20
CA LEU A 157 -10.84 -4.72 14.14
C LEU A 157 -11.82 -3.57 14.37
N VAL A 158 -12.78 -3.73 15.27
CA VAL A 158 -13.71 -2.65 15.61
C VAL A 158 -13.06 -1.68 16.59
N VAL A 159 -13.04 -0.41 16.21
CA VAL A 159 -12.56 0.69 17.05
C VAL A 159 -13.73 1.63 17.32
N SER A 160 -14.01 1.87 18.60
CA SER A 160 -15.00 2.86 18.98
C SER A 160 -14.51 4.27 18.64
N TYR A 161 -15.32 5.04 17.93
CA TYR A 161 -15.03 6.43 17.57
C TYR A 161 -14.72 7.29 18.80
N ALA A 162 -15.32 6.98 19.95
CA ALA A 162 -15.08 7.70 21.21
C ALA A 162 -13.66 7.49 21.77
N ASN A 163 -13.03 6.35 21.45
CA ASN A 163 -11.69 5.99 21.92
C ASN A 163 -10.58 6.46 20.98
N MET A 164 -10.92 6.98 19.80
CA MET A 164 -9.96 7.55 18.86
C MET A 164 -9.44 8.91 19.33
N THR A 165 -8.20 9.22 18.98
CA THR A 165 -7.59 10.53 19.22
C THR A 165 -8.35 11.64 18.47
N ALA A 166 -8.15 12.90 18.84
CA ALA A 166 -8.79 14.02 18.15
C ALA A 166 -8.41 14.08 16.65
N GLU A 167 -7.16 13.77 16.32
CA GLU A 167 -6.64 13.79 14.96
C GLU A 167 -7.23 12.66 14.11
N GLU A 168 -7.24 11.42 14.61
CA GLU A 168 -7.86 10.27 13.92
C GLU A 168 -9.36 10.52 13.67
N ARG A 169 -10.05 11.12 14.64
CA ARG A 169 -11.47 11.48 14.50
C ARG A 169 -11.69 12.53 13.41
N ALA A 170 -10.76 13.47 13.23
CA ALA A 170 -10.82 14.47 12.18
C ALA A 170 -10.59 13.82 10.81
N THR A 171 -9.57 12.97 10.67
CA THR A 171 -9.30 12.22 9.42
C THR A 171 -10.51 11.36 9.04
N PHE A 172 -11.06 10.58 9.98
CA PHE A 172 -12.25 9.75 9.72
C PHE A 172 -13.46 10.60 9.27
N GLN A 173 -13.67 11.77 9.86
CA GLN A 173 -14.75 12.66 9.44
C GLN A 173 -14.57 13.16 8.00
N LYS A 174 -13.33 13.51 7.61
CA LYS A 174 -13.03 13.91 6.22
C LYS A 174 -13.32 12.78 5.25
N ILE A 175 -12.87 11.56 5.56
CA ILE A 175 -13.16 10.34 4.76
C ILE A 175 -14.66 10.13 4.62
N ARG A 176 -15.40 10.14 5.74
CA ARG A 176 -16.85 9.93 5.73
C ARG A 176 -17.58 11.00 4.93
N ASN A 177 -17.17 12.26 5.08
CA ASN A 177 -17.81 13.37 4.37
C ASN A 177 -17.55 13.31 2.86
N ALA A 178 -16.34 12.91 2.43
CA ALA A 178 -16.05 12.66 1.03
C ALA A 178 -16.94 11.53 0.49
N THR A 179 -17.04 10.41 1.22
CA THR A 179 -17.84 9.23 0.80
C THR A 179 -19.31 9.56 0.49
N VAL A 180 -19.89 10.55 1.16
CA VAL A 180 -21.31 10.95 0.97
C VAL A 180 -21.49 12.16 0.05
N SER A 181 -20.40 12.79 -0.40
CA SER A 181 -20.44 13.97 -1.25
C SER A 181 -20.58 13.58 -2.73
N GLU A 182 -21.35 14.34 -3.51
CA GLU A 182 -21.54 14.06 -4.95
C GLU A 182 -20.31 14.41 -5.81
N GLY A 183 -19.32 15.12 -5.25
CA GLY A 183 -18.17 15.67 -5.98
C GLY A 183 -16.83 14.95 -5.77
N GLU A 184 -16.65 14.25 -4.65
CA GLU A 184 -15.42 13.50 -4.34
C GLU A 184 -15.82 12.08 -3.98
N TYR A 185 -15.39 11.09 -4.77
CA TYR A 185 -15.73 9.68 -4.52
C TYR A 185 -14.94 9.11 -3.33
N ASP A 186 -13.74 9.62 -3.05
CA ASP A 186 -12.90 9.18 -1.94
C ASP A 186 -12.03 10.32 -1.39
N TYR A 187 -11.60 10.19 -0.14
CA TYR A 187 -10.69 11.14 0.48
C TYR A 187 -9.28 10.58 0.47
N ARG A 188 -8.32 11.37 0.00
CA ARG A 188 -6.88 11.08 0.11
C ARG A 188 -6.31 11.84 1.31
N PRO A 189 -5.97 11.17 2.43
CA PRO A 189 -5.35 11.80 3.57
C PRO A 189 -4.03 12.46 3.23
N TRP A 190 -3.66 13.49 3.98
CA TRP A 190 -2.31 14.04 3.92
C TRP A 190 -1.29 13.02 4.47
N ARG A 191 -0.03 13.10 4.03
CA ARG A 191 1.03 12.17 4.46
C ARG A 191 1.25 12.12 5.98
N ASP A 192 0.90 13.19 6.67
CA ASP A 192 1.01 13.35 8.13
C ASP A 192 -0.31 13.13 8.87
N GLU A 193 -1.43 12.92 8.16
CA GLU A 193 -2.70 12.61 8.81
C GLU A 193 -2.69 11.17 9.37
N PRO A 194 -3.08 10.97 10.64
CA PRO A 194 -3.16 9.64 11.19
C PRO A 194 -4.30 8.88 10.53
N LEU A 195 -3.96 7.75 9.93
CA LEU A 195 -4.91 6.79 9.39
C LEU A 195 -4.64 5.43 10.04
N PRO A 196 -5.56 4.92 10.87
CA PRO A 196 -5.45 3.55 11.33
C PRO A 196 -5.58 2.61 10.11
N PRO A 197 -4.91 1.45 10.09
CA PRO A 197 -4.95 0.53 8.95
C PRO A 197 -6.34 -0.09 8.75
N GLU A 198 -7.20 0.61 7.98
CA GLU A 198 -8.57 0.23 7.59
C GLU A 198 -9.42 -0.33 8.75
N PRO A 199 -9.69 0.49 9.77
CA PRO A 199 -10.50 0.09 10.91
C PRO A 199 -11.98 -0.06 10.51
N VAL A 200 -12.69 -0.91 11.25
CA VAL A 200 -14.15 -0.80 11.36
C VAL A 200 -14.43 0.20 12.47
N VAL A 201 -14.96 1.38 12.14
CA VAL A 201 -15.23 2.43 13.12
C VAL A 201 -16.67 2.35 13.58
N GLU A 202 -16.88 2.13 14.87
CA GLU A 202 -18.20 2.20 15.51
C GLU A 202 -18.51 3.65 15.92
N ARG A 203 -19.63 4.19 15.43
CA ARG A 203 -20.12 5.52 15.81
C ARG A 203 -21.65 5.54 15.86
N ASN A 204 -22.20 5.83 17.03
CA ASN A 204 -23.65 5.93 17.27
C ASN A 204 -24.40 4.68 16.76
N ASP A 205 -23.98 3.49 17.21
CA ASP A 205 -24.55 2.19 16.82
C ASP A 205 -24.48 1.89 15.30
N THR A 206 -23.68 2.65 14.56
CA THR A 206 -23.42 2.44 13.13
C THR A 206 -21.96 2.11 12.93
N TYR A 207 -21.69 1.10 12.12
CA TYR A 207 -20.34 0.63 11.84
C TYR A 207 -19.91 1.07 10.43
N TYR A 208 -18.72 1.62 10.33
CA TYR A 208 -18.15 2.13 9.09
C TYR A 208 -16.86 1.38 8.77
N ALA A 209 -16.85 0.66 7.66
CA ALA A 209 -15.64 0.11 7.08
C ALA A 209 -14.84 1.22 6.39
N VAL A 210 -13.68 1.57 6.95
CA VAL A 210 -12.73 2.43 6.23
C VAL A 210 -11.96 1.57 5.24
N ARG A 211 -12.11 1.81 3.94
CA ARG A 211 -11.52 0.97 2.88
C ARG A 211 -10.72 1.81 1.92
N HIS A 212 -9.61 1.25 1.45
CA HIS A 212 -8.93 1.74 0.26
C HIS A 212 -9.80 1.47 -0.98
N THR A 213 -10.06 2.50 -1.79
CA THR A 213 -10.97 2.43 -2.94
C THR A 213 -10.34 2.85 -4.26
N SER A 214 -9.31 3.68 -4.22
CA SER A 214 -8.55 4.04 -5.40
C SER A 214 -7.09 4.24 -5.08
N SER A 215 -6.27 3.99 -6.10
CA SER A 215 -4.89 4.41 -6.13
C SER A 215 -4.78 5.49 -7.18
N THR A 216 -4.42 6.71 -6.76
CA THR A 216 -3.97 7.73 -7.70
C THR A 216 -2.49 7.45 -7.95
N ASP A 217 -2.15 7.03 -9.17
CA ASP A 217 -0.78 7.15 -9.65
C ASP A 217 -0.46 8.64 -9.68
N ASP A 218 0.19 9.11 -8.62
CA ASP A 218 0.96 10.33 -8.72
C ASP A 218 1.98 10.03 -9.83
N PHE A 219 1.79 10.62 -11.01
CA PHE A 219 2.88 10.82 -11.96
C PHE A 219 3.86 11.77 -11.28
N GLY A 220 4.57 11.27 -10.27
CA GLY A 220 5.73 11.89 -9.71
C GLY A 220 6.74 11.86 -10.83
N PHE A 221 6.83 12.93 -11.60
CA PHE A 221 8.01 13.22 -12.38
C PHE A 221 9.10 13.46 -11.33
N PRO A 222 9.94 12.47 -11.00
CA PRO A 222 11.03 12.70 -10.08
C PRO A 222 11.96 13.58 -10.89
N ASP A 223 11.98 14.86 -10.55
CA ASP A 223 12.81 15.87 -11.19
C ASP A 223 12.30 16.41 -12.54
N GLY A 224 11.00 16.71 -12.64
CA GLY A 224 10.49 17.56 -13.74
C GLY A 224 11.36 18.82 -13.97
N PHE A 225 11.90 19.38 -12.88
CA PHE A 225 12.91 20.44 -12.90
C PHE A 225 14.20 20.05 -13.66
N PHE A 226 14.80 18.91 -13.36
CA PHE A 226 16.06 18.46 -13.97
C PHE A 226 15.86 18.05 -15.44
N LEU A 227 14.73 17.42 -15.77
CA LEU A 227 14.27 17.19 -17.14
C LEU A 227 14.09 18.52 -17.90
N GLY A 228 13.53 19.54 -17.25
CA GLY A 228 13.47 20.90 -17.78
C GLY A 228 14.84 21.49 -18.11
N PHE A 229 15.83 21.32 -17.22
CA PHE A 229 17.22 21.75 -17.48
C PHE A 229 17.88 20.99 -18.63
N VAL A 230 17.70 19.67 -18.71
CA VAL A 230 18.24 18.86 -19.82
C VAL A 230 17.61 19.29 -21.14
N ALA A 231 16.29 19.47 -21.18
CA ALA A 231 15.57 19.97 -22.36
C ALA A 231 16.11 21.33 -22.81
N SER A 232 16.32 22.27 -21.88
CA SER A 232 16.89 23.57 -22.23
C SER A 232 18.34 23.53 -22.64
N GLY A 233 19.15 22.63 -22.07
CA GLY A 233 20.50 22.36 -22.54
C GLY A 233 20.52 21.92 -24.01
N VAL A 234 19.64 21.00 -24.39
CA VAL A 234 19.44 20.58 -25.78
C VAL A 234 18.96 21.75 -26.64
N GLY A 235 18.01 22.56 -26.13
CA GLY A 235 17.51 23.74 -26.83
C GLY A 235 18.61 24.76 -27.17
N VAL A 236 19.49 25.07 -26.21
CA VAL A 236 20.64 25.95 -26.41
C VAL A 236 21.62 25.38 -27.44
N LEU A 237 21.91 24.08 -27.39
CA LEU A 237 22.77 23.42 -28.39
C LEU A 237 22.18 23.48 -29.79
N CYS A 238 20.87 23.31 -29.95
CA CYS A 238 20.19 23.47 -31.24
C CYS A 238 20.30 24.90 -31.78
N LEU A 239 20.15 25.92 -30.92
CA LEU A 239 20.31 27.33 -31.32
C LEU A 239 21.76 27.65 -31.72
N LEU A 240 22.74 27.16 -30.97
CA LEU A 240 24.16 27.32 -31.30
C LEU A 240 24.53 26.62 -32.61
N ALA A 241 24.02 25.41 -32.84
CA ALA A 241 24.22 24.67 -34.09
C ALA A 241 23.56 25.39 -35.28
N ALA A 242 22.36 25.95 -35.11
CA ALA A 242 21.68 26.74 -36.13
C ALA A 242 22.49 28.01 -36.49
N ALA A 243 23.02 28.72 -35.49
CA ALA A 243 23.85 29.89 -35.69
C ALA A 243 25.18 29.55 -36.38
N ALA A 244 25.86 28.48 -35.97
CA ALA A 244 27.10 28.01 -36.57
C ALA A 244 26.92 27.58 -38.03
N LEU A 245 25.87 26.82 -38.33
CA LEU A 245 25.54 26.40 -39.70
C LEU A 245 25.19 27.59 -40.59
N TRP A 246 24.47 28.57 -40.06
CA TRP A 246 24.13 29.79 -40.79
C TRP A 246 25.38 30.64 -41.09
N LEU A 247 26.26 30.84 -40.10
CA LEU A 247 27.51 31.57 -40.28
C LEU A 247 28.47 30.87 -41.25
N TYR A 248 28.64 29.55 -41.09
CA TYR A 248 29.52 28.75 -41.94
C TYR A 248 29.13 28.86 -43.42
N ARG A 249 27.82 28.83 -43.71
CA ARG A 249 27.31 28.95 -45.07
C ARG A 249 27.48 30.37 -45.61
N ARG A 250 27.24 31.38 -44.78
CA ARG A 250 27.43 32.80 -45.16
C ARG A 250 28.87 33.17 -45.47
N VAL A 251 29.85 32.45 -44.92
CA VAL A 251 31.29 32.64 -45.19
C VAL A 251 31.75 31.84 -46.41
N ARG A 252 30.98 30.82 -46.84
CA ARG A 252 31.29 29.96 -47.99
C ARG A 252 30.60 30.38 -49.29
N GLU A 253 29.53 31.16 -49.19
CA GLU A 253 28.92 31.92 -50.29
C GLU A 253 29.71 33.21 -50.55
#